data_AF-A0A2V8G9W9-F1
#
_entry.id   AF-A0A2V8G9W9-F1
#
_cell.length_a   1.000
_cell.length_b   1.000
_cell.length_c   1.000
_cell.angle_alpha   90.00
_cell.angle_beta   90.00
_cell.angle_gamma   90.00
#
_symmetry.space_group_name_H-M   'P 1'
#
loop_
_entity.id
_entity.type
_entity.pdbx_description
1 polymer ?
#
loop_
_entity_poly.entity_id
_entity_poly.type
_entity_poly.pdbx_seq_one_letter_code
_entity_poly.pdbx_strand_id
1 'polypeptide(L)' 'MIWFFDRNGEKLRYEISRDRSAGGRYKVVITRPDGTESVEEVDEPTTLIERSVKLMNSLRGEGWHVA' A
#
# COMPACT_ATOMS: atom_id res chain seq x y z
N MET A 1 3.77 -7.06 4.62
CA MET A 1 3.00 -7.62 3.49
C MET A 1 3.27 -6.77 2.27
N ILE A 2 3.35 -7.38 1.09
CA ILE A 2 3.62 -6.67 -0.16
C ILE A 2 2.69 -7.21 -1.25
N TRP A 3 2.18 -6.30 -2.07
CA TRP A 3 1.36 -6.60 -3.24
C TRP A 3 1.91 -5.83 -4.44
N PHE A 4 1.82 -6.46 -5.60
CA PHE A 4 2.07 -5.82 -6.88
C PHE A 4 0.76 -5.73 -7.64
N PHE A 5 0.55 -4.59 -8.26
CA PHE A 5 -0.58 -4.35 -9.12
C PHE A 5 -0.10 -4.10 -10.54
N ASP A 6 -0.86 -4.59 -11.51
CA ASP A 6 -0.68 -4.31 -12.93
C ASP A 6 -1.85 -3.50 -13.47
N ARG A 7 -1.54 -2.57 -14.36
CA ARG A 7 -2.52 -1.91 -15.23
C ARG A 7 -1.85 -1.58 -16.54
N ASN A 8 -2.23 -2.28 -17.62
CA ASN A 8 -1.69 -2.07 -18.96
C ASN A 8 -0.15 -2.11 -19.02
N GLY A 9 0.49 -3.00 -18.24
CA GLY A 9 1.95 -3.13 -18.17
C GLY A 9 2.63 -2.12 -17.23
N GLU A 10 1.90 -1.16 -16.66
CA GLU A 10 2.38 -0.36 -15.53
C GLU A 10 2.38 -1.21 -14.26
N LYS A 11 3.36 -1.00 -13.38
CA LYS A 11 3.44 -1.66 -12.07
C LYS A 11 3.30 -0.67 -10.93
N LEU A 12 2.46 -1.02 -9.97
CA LEU A 12 2.36 -0.34 -8.68
C LEU A 12 2.72 -1.31 -7.56
N ARG A 13 3.56 -0.87 -6.62
CA ARG A 13 3.92 -1.64 -5.43
C ARG A 13 3.19 -1.06 -4.22
N TYR A 14 2.52 -1.93 -3.48
CA TYR A 14 1.91 -1.60 -2.20
C TYR A 14 2.55 -2.44 -1.10
N GLU A 15 3.19 -1.80 -0.13
CA GLU A 15 3.87 -2.47 0.96
C GLU A 15 3.35 -1.97 2.31
N ILE A 16 3.17 -2.91 3.23
CA ILE A 16 2.95 -2.66 4.64
C ILE A 16 4.09 -3.33 5.42
N SER A 17 4.88 -2.55 6.14
CA SER A 17 5.89 -3.06 7.06
C SER A 17 5.57 -2.60 8.49
N ARG A 18 6.17 -3.25 9.48
CA ARG A 18 6.06 -2.88 10.88
C ARG A 18 7.44 -2.76 11.47
N ASP A 19 7.82 -1.58 11.90
CA ASP A 19 9.10 -1.37 12.57
C ASP A 19 8.94 -1.66 14.07
N ARG A 20 9.53 -2.75 14.53
CA ARG A 20 9.51 -3.16 15.94
C ARG A 20 10.33 -2.22 16.83
N SER A 21 11.25 -1.45 16.24
CA SER A 21 12.19 -0.55 16.92
C SER A 21 11.62 0.85 17.10
N ALA A 22 10.78 1.32 16.16
CA ALA A 22 10.13 2.64 16.19
C ALA A 22 8.73 2.61 16.82
N GLY A 23 8.61 2.01 18.01
CA GLY A 23 7.34 1.95 18.75
C GLY A 23 6.30 0.98 18.18
N GLY A 24 6.69 0.11 17.24
CA GLY A 24 5.78 -0.89 16.68
C GLY A 24 4.75 -0.34 15.69
N ARG A 25 4.99 0.86 15.15
CA ARG A 25 4.13 1.51 14.17
C ARG A 25 4.20 0.82 12.81
N TYR A 26 3.11 0.88 12.07
CA TYR A 26 3.04 0.36 10.71
C TYR A 26 3.45 1.45 9.74
N LYS A 27 4.18 1.05 8.69
CA LYS A 27 4.54 1.90 7.58
C LYS A 27 3.89 1.34 6.32
N VAL A 28 3.16 2.20 5.64
CA VAL A 28 2.50 1.91 4.37
C VAL A 28 3.24 2.67 3.28
N VAL A 29 3.71 1.94 2.26
CA VAL A 29 4.44 2.51 1.12
C VAL A 29 3.70 2.16 -0.16
N ILE A 30 3.43 3.18 -0.98
CA ILE A 30 2.92 3.03 -2.34
C ILE A 30 3.98 3.58 -3.28
N THR A 31 4.55 2.73 -4.12
CA THR A 31 5.46 3.13 -5.20
C THR A 31 4.67 3.09 -6.51
N ARG A 32 4.51 4.25 -7.14
CA ARG A 32 3.83 4.42 -8.43
C ARG A 32 4.76 4.02 -9.61
N PRO A 33 4.21 3.85 -10.83
CA PRO A 33 5.00 3.45 -12.00
C PRO A 33 6.13 4.42 -12.37
N ASP A 34 5.96 5.71 -12.04
CA ASP A 34 6.95 6.77 -12.23
C ASP A 34 8.08 6.72 -11.18
N GLY A 35 8.01 5.79 -10.22
CA GLY A 35 8.95 5.67 -9.11
C GLY A 35 8.60 6.57 -7.91
N THR A 36 7.56 7.40 -7.99
CA THR A 36 7.15 8.25 -6.88
C THR A 36 6.63 7.40 -5.72
N GLU A 37 7.20 7.62 -4.54
CA GLU A 37 6.77 6.95 -3.31
C GLU A 37 5.85 7.85 -2.47
N SER A 38 4.79 7.25 -1.94
CA SER A 38 3.95 7.83 -0.91
C SER A 38 4.05 6.96 0.34
N VAL A 39 4.42 7.58 1.46
CA VAL A 39 4.65 6.90 2.74
C VAL A 39 3.67 7.42 3.78
N GLU A 40 3.03 6.50 4.50
CA GLU A 40 2.14 6.80 5.62
C GLU A 40 2.54 5.95 6.84
N GLU A 41 2.54 6.56 8.03
CA GLU A 41 2.68 5.84 9.30
C GLU A 41 1.30 5.66 9.95
N VAL A 42 1.02 4.46 10.43
CA VAL A 42 -0.26 4.09 11.06
C VAL A 42 0.02 3.32 12.35
N ASP A 43 -0.57 3.76 13.46
CA ASP A 43 -0.29 3.16 14.77
C ASP A 43 -1.27 2.04 15.10
N GLU A 44 -2.52 2.22 14.71
CA GLU A 44 -3.60 1.30 15.06
C GLU A 44 -3.84 0.24 13.98
N PRO A 45 -3.82 -1.06 14.35
CA PRO A 45 -4.08 -2.15 13.40
C PRO A 45 -5.45 -2.06 12.70
N THR A 46 -6.50 -1.62 13.41
CA THR A 46 -7.84 -1.48 12.82
C THR A 46 -7.85 -0.39 11.74
N THR A 47 -7.26 0.77 12.04
CA THR A 47 -7.10 1.88 11.09
C THR A 47 -6.30 1.44 9.86
N LEU A 48 -5.25 0.63 10.05
CA LEU A 48 -4.48 0.06 8.95
C LEU A 48 -5.36 -0.81 8.03
N ILE A 49 -6.17 -1.72 8.59
CA ILE A 49 -7.05 -2.61 7.82
C ILE A 49 -8.06 -1.80 7.01
N GLU A 50 -8.72 -0.83 7.62
CA GLU A 50 -9.70 0.02 6.93
C GLU A 50 -9.08 0.78 5.75
N ARG A 51 -7.87 1.33 5.95
CA ARG A 51 -7.12 2.02 4.89
C ARG A 51 -6.69 1.08 3.77
N SER A 52 -6.19 -0.10 4.11
CA SER A 52 -5.83 -1.12 3.11
C SER A 52 -7.02 -1.52 2.25
N VAL A 53 -8.21 -1.72 2.85
CA VAL A 53 -9.44 -2.03 2.10
C VAL A 53 -9.85 -0.89 1.19
N LYS A 54 -9.87 0.36 1.69
CA LYS A 54 -10.18 1.54 0.88
C LYS A 54 -9.23 1.68 -0.32
N LEU A 55 -7.93 1.52 -0.09
CA LEU A 55 -6.93 1.59 -1.15
C LEU A 55 -7.12 0.49 -2.18
N MET A 56 -7.26 -0.78 -1.75
CA MET A 56 -7.47 -1.90 -2.67
C MET A 56 -8.73 -1.71 -3.54
N ASN A 57 -9.80 -1.15 -2.97
CA ASN A 57 -11.01 -0.85 -3.73
C ASN A 57 -10.81 0.31 -4.71
N SER A 58 -10.10 1.37 -4.31
CA SER A 58 -9.75 2.49 -5.21
C SER A 58 -8.93 1.98 -6.39
N LEU A 59 -7.87 1.22 -6.12
CA LEU A 59 -6.99 0.66 -7.14
C LEU A 59 -7.78 -0.20 -8.14
N ARG A 60 -8.68 -1.07 -7.67
CA ARG A 60 -9.58 -1.83 -8.56
C ARG A 60 -10.48 -0.92 -9.40
N GLY A 61 -11.04 0.14 -8.80
CA GLY A 61 -11.87 1.12 -9.52
C GLY A 61 -11.08 1.89 -10.60
N GLU A 62 -9.78 2.07 -10.40
CA GLU A 62 -8.84 2.69 -11.35
C GLU A 62 -8.29 1.70 -12.41
N GLY A 63 -8.77 0.45 -12.41
CA GLY A 63 -8.37 -0.59 -13.36
C GLY A 63 -7.09 -1.33 -12.99
N TRP A 64 -6.58 -1.17 -11.77
CA TRP A 64 -5.46 -1.95 -11.26
C TRP A 64 -5.93 -3.34 -10.82
N HIS A 65 -5.15 -4.35 -11.19
CA HIS A 65 -5.39 -5.73 -10.82
C HIS A 65 -4.20 -6.28 -10.05
N VAL A 66 -4.46 -7.13 -9.06
CA VAL A 66 -3.37 -7.85 -8.37
C VAL A 66 -2.67 -8.72 -9.41
N ALA A 67 -1.35 -8.54 -9.51
CA ALA A 67 -0.48 -9.25 -10.45
C ALA A 67 -0.03 -10.61 -9.92
#